data_AF-A0A8H9LCC1-F1
#
_entry.id   AF-A0A8H9LCC1-F1
#
_cell.length_a   1.000
_cell.length_b   1.000
_cell.length_c   1.000
_cell.angle_alpha   90.00
_cell.angle_beta   90.00
_cell.angle_gamma   90.00
#
_symmetry.space_group_name_H-M   'P 1'
#
loop_
_entity.id
_entity.type
_entity.pdbx_description
1 polymer ?
#
loop_
_entity_poly.entity_id
_entity_poly.type
_entity_poly.pdbx_seq_one_letter_code
_entity_poly.pdbx_strand_id
1 'polypeptide(L)'
;MTGELHDAKRPVSAALAGPYGHPFHPMLVAVPIGAWVASMVFDVASRFAPGPGFLAEGSKWLIALGVLGALAAAMAGFLDLFAIPAGTLAFRTGLLHMGLNLVITTAYAAGFLWRQAGTASDTGTGTGTGTGADTAAGAMANAAVGAAAGPVALGPLLLSAGSLALLVVSGYLGGKLAYRYGVRVADETTQADGFRR
;
A
#
# COMPACT_ATOMS: atom_id res chain seq x y z
N MET A 1 40.34 0.24 11.13
CA MET A 1 38.90 0.18 11.50
C MET A 1 38.10 1.43 11.13
N THR A 2 38.70 2.50 10.59
CA THR A 2 37.99 3.75 10.24
C THR A 2 37.46 3.82 8.80
N GLY A 3 37.79 2.83 7.95
CA GLY A 3 37.33 2.74 6.56
C GLY A 3 35.93 2.14 6.41
N GLU A 4 35.64 1.02 7.07
CA GLU A 4 34.33 0.35 6.97
C GLU A 4 33.16 1.18 7.52
N LEU A 5 33.42 2.04 8.51
CA LEU A 5 32.41 2.95 9.06
C LEU A 5 32.05 4.08 8.08
N HIS A 6 33.00 4.54 7.26
CA HIS A 6 32.75 5.56 6.23
C HIS A 6 31.99 4.99 5.01
N ASP A 7 32.23 3.72 4.67
CA ASP A 7 31.56 3.08 3.52
C ASP A 7 30.10 2.68 3.80
N ALA A 8 29.75 2.45 5.07
CA ALA A 8 28.40 2.06 5.48
C ALA A 8 27.33 3.17 5.33
N LYS A 9 27.74 4.42 5.15
CA LYS A 9 26.85 5.59 5.13
C LYS A 9 27.01 6.50 3.92
N ARG A 10 27.47 6.00 2.77
CA ARG A 10 27.44 6.82 1.55
C ARG A 10 26.07 6.71 0.87
N PRO A 11 25.33 7.82 0.66
CA PRO A 11 24.15 7.78 -0.19
C PRO A 11 24.58 7.41 -1.60
N VAL A 12 23.99 6.33 -2.12
CA VAL A 12 24.12 5.90 -3.51
C VAL A 12 23.46 6.95 -4.39
N SER A 13 24.31 7.65 -5.16
CA SER A 13 24.07 8.66 -6.20
C SER A 13 22.76 9.48 -6.16
N ALA A 14 22.91 10.80 -6.30
CA ALA A 14 21.82 11.78 -6.37
C ALA A 14 20.68 11.42 -7.35
N ALA A 15 20.94 10.58 -8.35
CA ALA A 15 19.94 10.10 -9.30
C ALA A 15 18.89 9.15 -8.72
N LEU A 16 19.24 8.33 -7.70
CA LEU A 16 18.28 7.44 -7.03
C LEU A 16 17.62 8.09 -5.81
N ALA A 17 18.13 9.23 -5.33
CA ALA A 17 17.61 9.92 -4.15
C ALA A 17 16.38 10.82 -4.44
N GLY A 18 15.94 10.94 -5.69
CA GLY A 18 14.87 11.86 -6.09
C GLY A 18 15.31 13.33 -6.13
N PRO A 19 14.58 14.22 -6.83
CA PRO A 19 14.85 15.66 -6.74
C PRO A 19 14.73 16.06 -5.26
N TYR A 20 15.72 16.81 -4.77
CA TYR A 20 15.87 17.24 -3.36
C TYR A 20 16.39 16.19 -2.36
N GLY A 21 16.79 14.99 -2.78
CA GLY A 21 17.38 13.98 -1.89
C GLY A 21 16.37 13.25 -0.98
N HIS A 22 15.07 13.38 -1.27
CA HIS A 22 14.02 12.69 -0.54
C HIS A 22 13.60 11.39 -1.25
N PRO A 23 13.65 10.23 -0.56
CA PRO A 23 13.33 8.96 -1.18
C PRO A 23 11.84 8.87 -1.53
N PHE A 24 11.54 8.63 -2.81
CA PHE A 24 10.16 8.52 -3.31
C PHE A 24 9.39 7.36 -2.69
N HIS A 25 10.06 6.22 -2.42
CA HIS A 25 9.40 5.02 -1.90
C HIS A 25 8.70 5.29 -0.55
N PRO A 26 9.35 5.81 0.51
CA PRO A 26 8.67 6.16 1.76
C PRO A 26 7.52 7.17 1.61
N MET A 27 7.62 8.11 0.64
CA MET A 27 6.53 9.06 0.37
C MET A 27 5.30 8.35 -0.20
N LEU A 28 5.49 7.48 -1.20
CA LEU A 28 4.42 6.77 -1.88
C LEU A 28 3.72 5.76 -0.97
N VAL A 29 4.46 5.13 -0.03
CA VAL A 29 3.92 4.12 0.91
C VAL A 29 2.84 4.70 1.84
N ALA A 30 2.78 6.01 2.06
CA ALA A 30 1.71 6.62 2.87
C ALA A 30 0.30 6.41 2.26
N VAL A 31 0.20 6.40 0.93
CA VAL A 31 -1.07 6.22 0.20
C VAL A 31 -1.72 4.85 0.48
N PRO A 32 -1.05 3.70 0.21
CA PRO A 32 -1.65 2.39 0.50
C PRO A 32 -1.92 2.18 1.99
N ILE A 33 -1.04 2.62 2.89
CA ILE A 33 -1.26 2.45 4.33
C ILE A 33 -2.54 3.18 4.77
N GLY A 34 -2.67 4.47 4.43
CA GLY A 34 -3.85 5.25 4.82
C GLY A 34 -5.13 4.67 4.22
N ALA A 35 -5.09 4.32 2.94
CA ALA A 35 -6.25 3.79 2.23
C ALA A 35 -6.70 2.43 2.81
N TRP A 36 -5.78 1.50 3.06
CA TRP A 36 -6.12 0.18 3.59
C TRP A 36 -6.56 0.21 5.04
N VAL A 37 -5.97 1.06 5.88
CA VAL A 37 -6.46 1.28 7.26
C VAL A 37 -7.87 1.88 7.24
N ALA A 38 -8.11 2.91 6.44
CA ALA A 38 -9.45 3.51 6.30
C ALA A 38 -10.48 2.50 5.76
N SER A 39 -10.08 1.66 4.79
CA SER A 39 -10.96 0.60 4.25
C SER A 39 -11.37 -0.40 5.32
N MET A 40 -10.47 -0.78 6.24
CA MET A 40 -10.79 -1.66 7.37
C MET A 40 -11.77 -1.00 8.33
N VAL A 41 -11.59 0.28 8.63
CA VAL A 41 -12.54 1.04 9.47
C VAL A 41 -13.93 1.04 8.83
N PHE A 42 -14.01 1.25 7.51
CA PHE A 42 -15.29 1.25 6.78
C PHE A 42 -15.92 -0.15 6.74
N ASP A 43 -15.13 -1.21 6.53
CA ASP A 43 -15.58 -2.60 6.60
C ASP A 43 -16.22 -2.91 7.95
N VAL A 44 -15.55 -2.56 9.05
CA VAL A 44 -16.04 -2.79 10.42
C VAL A 44 -17.27 -1.93 10.71
N ALA A 45 -17.24 -0.64 10.35
CA ALA A 45 -18.36 0.27 10.55
C ALA A 45 -19.62 -0.19 9.79
N SER A 46 -19.48 -0.76 8.59
CA SER A 46 -20.60 -1.31 7.82
C SER A 46 -21.37 -2.39 8.56
N ARG A 47 -20.78 -3.05 9.56
CA ARG A 47 -21.43 -4.12 10.33
C ARG A 47 -22.45 -3.60 11.35
N PHE A 48 -22.34 -2.34 11.76
CA PHE A 48 -23.11 -1.76 12.85
C PHE A 48 -23.83 -0.45 12.47
N ALA A 49 -23.40 0.21 11.38
CA ALA A 49 -23.98 1.47 10.95
C ALA A 49 -25.33 1.29 10.23
N PRO A 50 -26.29 2.22 10.43
CA PRO A 50 -27.44 2.35 9.55
C PRO A 50 -26.98 2.75 8.14
N GLY A 51 -27.34 1.99 7.11
CA GLY A 51 -26.90 2.23 5.72
C GLY A 51 -25.52 1.65 5.39
N PRO A 52 -25.32 0.33 5.55
CA PRO A 52 -24.01 -0.34 5.41
C PRO A 52 -23.41 -0.24 4.00
N GLY A 53 -24.25 -0.10 2.97
CA GLY A 53 -23.83 -0.10 1.57
C GLY A 53 -22.86 1.03 1.21
N PHE A 54 -23.09 2.25 1.72
CA PHE A 54 -22.18 3.38 1.46
C PHE A 54 -20.76 3.14 2.01
N LEU A 55 -20.66 2.57 3.22
CA LEU A 55 -19.39 2.25 3.85
C LEU A 55 -18.69 1.09 3.12
N ALA A 56 -19.44 0.06 2.72
CA ALA A 56 -18.92 -1.04 1.93
C ALA A 56 -18.40 -0.57 0.56
N GLU A 57 -19.09 0.38 -0.08
CA GLU A 57 -18.66 1.00 -1.34
C GLU A 57 -17.40 1.83 -1.15
N GLY A 58 -17.37 2.70 -0.13
CA GLY A 58 -16.19 3.50 0.19
C GLY A 58 -14.97 2.63 0.49
N SER A 59 -15.15 1.52 1.20
CA SER A 59 -14.10 0.53 1.44
C SER A 59 -13.53 -0.05 0.15
N LYS A 60 -14.38 -0.42 -0.82
CA LYS A 60 -13.92 -0.93 -2.14
C LYS A 60 -13.06 0.10 -2.87
N TRP A 61 -13.46 1.37 -2.90
CA TRP A 61 -12.68 2.43 -3.52
C TRP A 61 -11.33 2.66 -2.82
N LEU A 62 -11.33 2.65 -1.49
CA LEU A 62 -10.11 2.77 -0.70
C LEU A 62 -9.16 1.59 -0.96
N ILE A 63 -9.68 0.36 -1.06
CA ILE A 63 -8.87 -0.80 -1.44
C ILE A 63 -8.25 -0.60 -2.83
N ALA A 64 -9.04 -0.16 -3.82
CA ALA A 64 -8.55 0.08 -5.18
C ALA A 64 -7.46 1.16 -5.23
N LEU A 65 -7.69 2.31 -4.60
CA LEU A 65 -6.70 3.38 -4.48
C LEU A 65 -5.44 2.90 -3.75
N GLY A 66 -5.60 2.10 -2.71
CA GLY A 66 -4.49 1.50 -1.99
C GLY A 66 -3.66 0.56 -2.87
N VAL A 67 -4.29 -0.29 -3.68
CA VAL A 67 -3.59 -1.17 -4.63
C VAL A 67 -2.81 -0.33 -5.66
N LEU A 68 -3.41 0.70 -6.25
CA LEU A 68 -2.71 1.59 -7.19
C LEU A 68 -1.52 2.29 -6.54
N GLY A 69 -1.70 2.83 -5.33
CA GLY A 69 -0.62 3.44 -4.54
C GLY A 69 0.49 2.45 -4.20
N ALA A 70 0.13 1.21 -3.84
CA ALA A 70 1.09 0.15 -3.54
C ALA A 70 1.91 -0.25 -4.76
N LEU A 71 1.34 -0.29 -5.96
CA LEU A 71 2.06 -0.56 -7.20
C LEU A 71 3.07 0.55 -7.51
N ALA A 72 2.67 1.82 -7.35
CA ALA A 72 3.60 2.96 -7.50
C ALA A 72 4.74 2.90 -6.46
N ALA A 73 4.41 2.61 -5.20
CA ALA A 73 5.40 2.44 -4.14
C ALA A 73 6.33 1.25 -4.39
N ALA A 74 5.82 0.14 -4.92
CA ALA A 74 6.60 -1.05 -5.25
C ALA A 74 7.60 -0.77 -6.38
N MET A 75 7.20 0.01 -7.40
CA MET A 75 8.11 0.44 -8.46
C MET A 75 9.28 1.25 -7.89
N ALA A 76 8.99 2.26 -7.05
CA ALA A 76 10.03 3.04 -6.39
C ALA A 76 10.90 2.16 -5.48
N GLY A 77 10.30 1.30 -4.66
CA GLY A 77 11.03 0.40 -3.77
C GLY A 77 11.89 -0.64 -4.50
N PHE A 78 11.49 -1.04 -5.70
CA PHE A 78 12.30 -1.90 -6.57
C PHE A 78 13.55 -1.20 -7.09
N LEU A 79 13.43 0.07 -7.49
CA LEU A 79 14.60 0.88 -7.83
C LEU A 79 15.53 1.05 -6.62
N ASP A 80 14.97 1.21 -5.43
CA ASP A 80 15.73 1.33 -4.18
C ASP A 80 16.54 0.07 -3.84
N LEU A 81 16.09 -1.10 -4.29
CA LEU A 81 16.79 -2.36 -4.03
C LEU A 81 18.14 -2.45 -4.76
N PHE A 82 18.27 -1.86 -5.95
CA PHE A 82 19.54 -1.80 -6.70
C PHE A 82 20.61 -0.96 -6.01
N ALA A 83 20.19 -0.08 -5.11
CA ALA A 83 21.08 0.74 -4.30
C ALA A 83 21.76 -0.06 -3.16
N ILE A 84 21.25 -1.26 -2.84
CA ILE A 84 21.76 -2.10 -1.77
C ILE A 84 22.71 -3.17 -2.35
N PRO A 85 23.96 -3.28 -1.87
CA PRO A 85 24.88 -4.34 -2.31
C PRO A 85 24.31 -5.74 -2.10
N ALA A 86 24.31 -6.56 -3.16
CA ALA A 86 23.83 -7.93 -3.13
C ALA A 86 24.65 -8.80 -2.14
N GLY A 87 23.99 -9.81 -1.56
CA GLY A 87 24.62 -10.74 -0.60
C GLY A 87 24.66 -10.24 0.85
N THR A 88 24.27 -8.99 1.11
CA THR A 88 24.22 -8.41 2.47
C THR A 88 22.93 -8.76 3.22
N LEU A 89 22.96 -8.61 4.57
CA LEU A 89 21.76 -8.74 5.41
C LEU A 89 20.71 -7.67 5.06
N ALA A 90 21.14 -6.47 4.67
CA ALA A 90 20.25 -5.41 4.21
C ALA A 90 19.52 -5.84 2.93
N PHE A 91 20.22 -6.42 1.95
CA PHE A 91 19.63 -6.89 0.70
C PHE A 91 18.60 -8.00 0.94
N ARG A 92 18.92 -8.99 1.79
CA ARG A 92 17.98 -10.06 2.18
C ARG A 92 16.73 -9.51 2.88
N THR A 93 16.91 -8.54 3.77
CA THR A 93 15.80 -7.86 4.44
C THR A 93 14.95 -7.08 3.44
N GLY A 94 15.58 -6.43 2.46
CA GLY A 94 14.91 -5.73 1.34
C GLY A 94 14.05 -6.66 0.49
N LEU A 95 14.59 -7.82 0.09
CA LEU A 95 13.84 -8.84 -0.64
C LEU A 95 12.65 -9.38 0.17
N LEU A 96 12.85 -9.69 1.45
CA LEU A 96 11.78 -10.16 2.32
C LEU A 96 10.68 -9.11 2.47
N HIS A 97 11.05 -7.86 2.73
CA HIS A 97 10.11 -6.74 2.81
C HIS A 97 9.31 -6.55 1.51
N MET A 98 9.99 -6.55 0.36
CA MET A 98 9.34 -6.43 -0.94
C MET A 98 8.40 -7.60 -1.22
N GLY A 99 8.85 -8.84 -0.96
CA GLY A 99 8.04 -10.04 -1.12
C GLY A 99 6.78 -10.03 -0.27
N LEU A 100 6.89 -9.63 1.01
CA LEU A 100 5.72 -9.47 1.89
C LEU A 100 4.74 -8.43 1.35
N ASN A 101 5.22 -7.28 0.88
CA ASN A 101 4.35 -6.26 0.29
C ASN A 101 3.66 -6.75 -0.99
N LEU A 102 4.33 -7.52 -1.85
CA LEU A 102 3.70 -8.13 -3.02
C LEU A 102 2.58 -9.10 -2.64
N VAL A 103 2.78 -9.90 -1.59
CA VAL A 103 1.73 -10.78 -1.03
C VAL A 103 0.55 -9.96 -0.52
N ILE A 104 0.80 -8.90 0.25
CA ILE A 104 -0.24 -8.01 0.78
C ILE A 104 -1.02 -7.32 -0.35
N THR A 105 -0.33 -6.74 -1.33
CA THR A 105 -0.96 -6.08 -2.48
C THR A 105 -1.81 -7.06 -3.28
N THR A 106 -1.31 -8.28 -3.50
CA THR A 106 -2.06 -9.34 -4.20
C THR A 106 -3.28 -9.78 -3.39
N ALA A 107 -3.16 -9.90 -2.06
CA ALA A 107 -4.28 -10.21 -1.19
C ALA A 107 -5.37 -9.13 -1.22
N TYR A 108 -5.00 -7.85 -1.22
CA TYR A 108 -5.94 -6.75 -1.38
C TYR A 108 -6.59 -6.71 -2.76
N ALA A 109 -5.82 -6.96 -3.83
CA ALA A 109 -6.37 -7.08 -5.19
C ALA A 109 -7.34 -8.26 -5.30
N ALA A 110 -7.00 -9.43 -4.75
CA ALA A 110 -7.87 -10.59 -4.68
C ALA A 110 -9.13 -10.32 -3.86
N GLY A 111 -8.99 -9.63 -2.71
CA GLY A 111 -10.11 -9.20 -1.88
C GLY A 111 -11.04 -8.22 -2.60
N PHE A 112 -10.49 -7.31 -3.41
CA PHE A 112 -11.27 -6.42 -4.28
C PHE A 112 -12.06 -7.20 -5.32
N LEU A 113 -11.42 -8.14 -6.03
CA LEU A 113 -12.08 -8.99 -7.03
C LEU A 113 -13.15 -9.89 -6.39
N TRP A 114 -12.91 -10.42 -5.19
CA TRP A 114 -13.89 -11.19 -4.43
C TRP A 114 -15.14 -10.34 -4.15
N ARG A 115 -14.97 -9.10 -3.72
CA ARG A 115 -16.09 -8.19 -3.45
C ARG A 115 -16.88 -7.84 -4.72
N GLN A 116 -16.22 -7.74 -5.88
CA GLN A 116 -16.91 -7.52 -7.17
C GLN A 116 -17.72 -8.74 -7.64
N ALA A 117 -17.20 -9.95 -7.45
CA ALA A 117 -17.90 -11.18 -7.82
C ALA A 117 -19.19 -11.38 -7.00
N GLY A 118 -19.19 -10.99 -5.73
CA GLY A 118 -20.39 -10.97 -4.89
C GLY A 118 -21.49 -10.06 -5.43
N THR A 119 -21.14 -8.84 -5.84
CA THR A 119 -22.11 -7.86 -6.37
C THR A 119 -22.71 -8.26 -7.73
N ALA A 120 -21.94 -8.96 -8.58
CA ALA A 120 -22.44 -9.45 -9.86
C ALA A 120 -23.49 -10.58 -9.69
N SER A 121 -23.33 -11.38 -8.64
CA SER A 121 -24.25 -12.49 -8.33
C SER A 121 -25.61 -12.00 -7.85
N ASP A 122 -25.66 -10.89 -7.10
CA ASP A 122 -26.91 -10.26 -6.65
C ASP A 122 -27.65 -9.52 -7.78
N THR A 123 -26.92 -9.04 -8.79
CA THR A 123 -27.47 -8.28 -9.92
C THR A 123 -28.08 -9.18 -11.02
N GLY A 124 -27.68 -10.46 -11.10
CA GLY A 124 -28.08 -11.41 -12.15
C GLY A 124 -29.56 -11.81 -12.19
N THR A 125 -30.40 -11.28 -11.29
CA THR A 125 -31.86 -11.54 -11.28
C THR A 125 -32.67 -10.38 -11.90
N GLY A 126 -32.02 -9.32 -12.39
CA GLY A 126 -32.67 -8.19 -13.04
C GLY A 126 -32.25 -8.03 -14.50
N THR A 127 -33.14 -8.33 -15.44
CA THR A 127 -33.00 -7.98 -16.86
C THR A 127 -32.82 -6.47 -17.03
N GLY A 128 -31.66 -6.03 -17.52
CA GLY A 128 -31.40 -4.63 -17.84
C GLY A 128 -30.13 -4.44 -18.66
N THR A 129 -30.27 -4.39 -19.99
CA THR A 129 -29.26 -3.96 -20.95
C THR A 129 -28.86 -2.50 -20.70
N GLY A 130 -27.58 -2.23 -20.46
CA GLY A 130 -27.07 -0.86 -20.32
C GLY A 130 -25.55 -0.77 -20.45
N THR A 131 -25.07 -0.50 -21.66
CA THR A 131 -23.70 -0.12 -21.99
C THR A 131 -23.37 1.26 -21.40
N GLY A 132 -22.49 1.32 -20.39
CA GLY A 132 -22.03 2.59 -19.79
C GLY A 132 -20.77 2.45 -18.92
N ALA A 133 -19.90 1.49 -19.24
CA ALA A 133 -18.81 1.04 -18.37
C ALA A 133 -17.54 1.92 -18.37
N ASP A 134 -17.55 3.08 -19.05
CA ASP A 134 -16.34 3.79 -19.44
C ASP A 134 -16.24 5.25 -18.98
N THR A 135 -17.13 5.72 -18.08
CA THR A 135 -16.99 7.05 -17.48
C THR A 135 -16.89 7.01 -15.96
N ALA A 136 -16.08 7.92 -15.38
CA ALA A 136 -16.03 8.17 -13.94
C ALA A 136 -17.44 8.48 -13.36
N ALA A 137 -18.36 8.98 -14.20
CA ALA A 137 -19.77 9.15 -13.89
C ALA A 137 -20.54 7.82 -13.71
N GLY A 138 -20.25 6.80 -14.54
CA GLY A 138 -20.82 5.44 -14.38
C GLY A 138 -20.36 4.75 -13.10
N ALA A 139 -19.15 5.06 -12.64
CA ALA A 139 -18.62 4.58 -11.36
C ALA A 139 -19.34 5.22 -10.15
N MET A 140 -19.70 6.52 -10.24
CA MET A 140 -20.53 7.20 -9.23
C MET A 140 -22.00 6.76 -9.28
N ALA A 141 -22.54 6.42 -10.45
CA ALA A 141 -23.88 5.86 -10.59
C ALA A 141 -23.98 4.45 -9.98
N ASN A 142 -22.95 3.61 -10.11
CA ASN A 142 -22.87 2.33 -9.42
C ASN A 142 -22.68 2.47 -7.91
N ALA A 143 -22.09 3.56 -7.42
CA ALA A 143 -22.02 3.83 -5.97
C ALA A 143 -23.41 4.06 -5.34
N ALA A 144 -24.38 4.54 -6.11
CA ALA A 144 -25.78 4.62 -5.69
C ALA A 144 -26.47 3.24 -5.66
N VAL A 145 -26.05 2.30 -6.52
CA VAL A 145 -26.51 0.89 -6.49
C VAL A 145 -25.88 0.13 -5.32
N GLY A 146 -24.62 0.42 -4.98
CA GLY A 146 -23.92 -0.13 -3.82
C GLY A 146 -24.52 0.24 -2.46
N ALA A 147 -25.28 1.34 -2.39
CA ALA A 147 -25.99 1.75 -1.18
C ALA A 147 -27.08 0.76 -0.72
N ALA A 148 -27.55 -0.12 -1.62
CA ALA A 148 -28.50 -1.19 -1.32
C ALA A 148 -27.84 -2.50 -0.85
N ALA A 149 -26.51 -2.60 -0.90
CA ALA A 149 -25.78 -3.80 -0.51
C ALA A 149 -25.64 -3.92 1.03
N GLY A 150 -25.70 -5.15 1.52
CA GLY A 150 -25.54 -5.48 2.93
C GLY A 150 -24.11 -5.26 3.47
N PRO A 151 -23.89 -5.48 4.78
CA PRO A 151 -22.58 -5.36 5.41
C PRO A 151 -21.53 -6.25 4.74
N VAL A 152 -20.28 -5.81 4.74
CA VAL A 152 -19.14 -6.53 4.12
C VAL A 152 -19.01 -7.95 4.68
N ALA A 153 -18.95 -8.96 3.80
CA ALA A 153 -18.84 -10.36 4.18
C ALA A 153 -17.58 -10.65 5.04
N LEU A 154 -17.70 -11.63 5.95
CA LEU A 154 -16.64 -11.93 6.93
C LEU A 154 -15.33 -12.39 6.28
N GLY A 155 -15.39 -13.16 5.19
CA GLY A 155 -14.20 -13.66 4.48
C GLY A 155 -13.28 -12.53 3.97
N PRO A 156 -13.77 -11.62 3.10
CA PRO A 156 -13.00 -10.46 2.65
C PRO A 156 -12.54 -9.53 3.78
N LEU A 157 -13.31 -9.41 4.87
CA LEU A 157 -12.92 -8.63 6.05
C LEU A 157 -11.71 -9.26 6.75
N LEU A 158 -11.76 -10.58 7.01
CA LEU A 158 -10.65 -11.31 7.63
C LEU A 158 -9.39 -11.29 6.75
N LEU A 159 -9.55 -11.38 5.43
CA LEU A 159 -8.44 -11.24 4.48
C LEU A 159 -7.76 -9.88 4.61
N SER A 160 -8.54 -8.79 4.63
CA SER A 160 -8.01 -7.43 4.85
C SER A 160 -7.32 -7.31 6.22
N ALA A 161 -7.88 -7.92 7.27
CA ALA A 161 -7.33 -7.85 8.63
C ALA A 161 -5.99 -8.60 8.75
N GLY A 162 -5.92 -9.80 8.18
CA GLY A 162 -4.67 -10.56 8.08
C GLY A 162 -3.62 -9.83 7.24
N SER A 163 -4.03 -9.17 6.16
CA SER A 163 -3.16 -8.36 5.31
C SER A 163 -2.59 -7.15 6.05
N LEU A 164 -3.39 -6.45 6.88
CA LEU A 164 -2.91 -5.38 7.75
C LEU A 164 -1.95 -5.87 8.82
N ALA A 165 -2.21 -7.04 9.43
CA ALA A 165 -1.28 -7.63 10.39
C ALA A 165 0.07 -7.95 9.73
N LEU A 166 0.05 -8.49 8.51
CA LEU A 166 1.26 -8.74 7.72
C LEU A 166 1.97 -7.44 7.32
N LEU A 167 1.20 -6.37 7.04
CA LEU A 167 1.73 -5.04 6.75
C LEU A 167 2.49 -4.45 7.93
N VAL A 168 2.06 -4.69 9.18
CA VAL A 168 2.83 -4.28 10.37
C VAL A 168 4.18 -4.98 10.43
N VAL A 169 4.23 -6.29 10.17
CA VAL A 169 5.49 -7.06 10.12
C VAL A 169 6.40 -6.53 9.01
N SER A 170 5.82 -6.29 7.83
CA SER A 170 6.55 -5.70 6.71
C SER A 170 7.08 -4.29 7.06
N GLY A 171 6.27 -3.45 7.69
CA GLY A 171 6.65 -2.10 8.14
C GLY A 171 7.82 -2.11 9.13
N TYR A 172 7.87 -3.08 10.04
CA TYR A 172 9.03 -3.29 10.92
C TYR A 172 10.31 -3.58 10.13
N LEU A 173 10.25 -4.42 9.09
CA LEU A 173 11.41 -4.70 8.23
C LEU A 173 11.83 -3.46 7.43
N GLY A 174 10.87 -2.67 6.94
CA GLY A 174 11.13 -1.39 6.28
C GLY A 174 11.83 -0.39 7.22
N GLY A 175 11.34 -0.27 8.46
CA GLY A 175 12.00 0.51 9.51
C GLY A 175 13.41 0.01 9.83
N LYS A 176 13.62 -1.31 9.87
CA LYS A 176 14.96 -1.89 10.05
C LYS A 176 15.91 -1.52 8.92
N LEU A 177 15.45 -1.50 7.66
CA LEU A 177 16.24 -1.05 6.52
C LEU A 177 16.68 0.41 6.68
N ALA A 178 15.75 1.30 7.03
CA ALA A 178 16.04 2.73 7.20
C ALA A 178 16.92 3.00 8.43
N TYR A 179 16.48 2.59 9.61
CA TYR A 179 17.09 3.00 10.88
C TYR A 179 18.29 2.15 11.31
N ARG A 180 18.30 0.85 10.98
CA ARG A 180 19.39 -0.05 11.40
C ARG A 180 20.45 -0.23 10.32
N TYR A 181 20.04 -0.27 9.06
CA TYR A 181 20.95 -0.47 7.93
C TYR A 181 21.26 0.82 7.15
N GLY A 182 20.68 1.96 7.54
CA GLY A 182 21.01 3.25 6.95
C GLY A 182 20.59 3.40 5.48
N VAL A 183 19.71 2.54 4.98
CA VAL A 183 19.28 2.57 3.58
C VAL A 183 18.55 3.89 3.32
N ARG A 184 19.15 4.74 2.47
CA ARG A 184 18.63 6.07 2.07
C ARG A 184 18.53 7.09 3.20
N VAL A 185 19.34 6.91 4.24
CA VAL A 185 19.57 7.95 5.24
C VAL A 185 20.75 8.79 4.77
N ALA A 186 20.61 10.11 4.83
CA ALA A 186 21.70 11.03 4.54
C ALA A 186 22.91 10.70 5.45
N ASP A 187 24.11 10.80 4.89
CA ASP A 187 25.34 10.63 5.66
C ASP A 187 25.42 11.70 6.77
N GLU A 188 26.26 11.46 7.78
CA GLU A 188 26.38 12.35 8.92
C GLU A 188 26.79 13.77 8.56
N THR A 189 27.58 13.96 7.48
CA THR A 189 28.03 15.28 7.07
C THR A 189 26.88 16.09 6.47
N THR A 190 26.06 15.46 5.63
CA THR A 190 24.81 16.05 5.11
C THR A 190 23.81 16.32 6.24
N GLN A 191 23.69 15.43 7.22
CA GLN A 191 22.81 15.65 8.37
C GLN A 191 23.31 16.80 9.27
N ALA A 192 24.62 16.96 9.42
CA ALA A 192 25.23 18.00 10.25
C ALA A 192 24.90 19.41 9.74
N ASP A 193 24.69 19.60 8.43
CA ASP A 193 24.28 20.89 7.87
C ASP A 193 22.94 21.38 8.46
N GLY A 194 22.01 20.46 8.79
CA GLY A 194 20.74 20.81 9.44
C GLY A 194 20.87 21.31 10.89
N PHE A 195 22.04 21.19 11.50
CA PHE A 195 22.33 21.65 12.87
C PHE A 195 23.29 22.85 12.91
N ARG A 196 23.75 23.32 11.74
CA ARG A 196 24.51 24.58 11.64
C ARG A 196 23.53 25.75 11.74
N ARG A 197 23.87 26.74 12.56
CA ARG A 197 23.09 27.97 12.77
C ARG A 197 23.47 29.05 11.78
#